data_AF-A0A2G9TB42-F1
#
_entry.id   AF-A0A2G9TB42-F1
#
_cell.length_a   1.000
_cell.length_b   1.000
_cell.length_c   1.000
_cell.angle_alpha   90.00
_cell.angle_beta   90.00
_cell.angle_gamma   90.00
#
_symmetry.space_group_name_H-M   'P 1'
#
loop_
_entity.id
_entity.type
_entity.pdbx_description
1 polymer ?
#
loop_
_entity_poly.entity_id
_entity_poly.type
_entity_poly.pdbx_seq_one_letter_code
_entity_poly.pdbx_strand_id
1 'polypeptide(L)'
;IAGDANHKAVEEEQKGVIPEPNRGNKVAVVFDELHKSVTKSSVPVCQLRANYSNSNADVQMLDLYDVLSFDNPDGGAWKQGWDVTYDKDKVAEEKTLQVIVLPHSHCDPGWIKTFEEYYHSQTRNILDGMMKHLGEEQQIAERWPTRNCDRWLGDDR
;
A
#
# COMPACT_ATOMS: atom_id res chain seq x y z
N ILE A 1 -25.47 -0.32 21.56
CA ILE A 1 -24.80 -1.47 22.19
C ILE A 1 -23.95 -0.89 23.31
N ALA A 2 -24.46 -0.96 24.54
CA ALA A 2 -23.80 -0.39 25.71
C ALA A 2 -22.62 -1.29 26.12
N GLY A 3 -21.44 -0.71 26.29
CA GLY A 3 -20.25 -1.41 26.78
C GLY A 3 -20.40 -1.80 28.25
N ASP A 4 -19.96 -3.00 28.59
CA ASP A 4 -20.02 -3.58 29.93
C ASP A 4 -19.21 -2.75 30.94
N ALA A 5 -19.88 -2.32 32.02
CA ALA A 5 -19.34 -1.48 33.08
C ALA A 5 -18.39 -2.24 34.04
N ASN A 6 -18.15 -3.53 33.84
CA ASN A 6 -17.31 -4.37 34.70
C ASN A 6 -15.97 -4.81 34.09
N HIS A 7 -15.53 -4.21 32.97
CA HIS A 7 -14.19 -4.49 32.46
C HIS A 7 -13.12 -3.82 33.34
N LYS A 8 -12.62 -4.55 34.34
CA LYS A 8 -11.39 -4.18 35.06
C LYS A 8 -10.20 -4.52 34.20
N ALA A 9 -9.37 -3.52 33.90
CA ALA A 9 -8.05 -3.73 33.33
C ALA A 9 -7.25 -4.66 34.25
N VAL A 10 -6.70 -5.73 33.69
CA VAL A 10 -5.78 -6.61 34.40
C VAL A 10 -4.51 -5.81 34.67
N GLU A 11 -4.19 -5.59 35.94
CA GLU A 11 -2.91 -5.00 36.33
C GLU A 11 -1.78 -5.94 35.89
N GLU A 12 -0.97 -5.50 34.93
CA GLU A 12 0.23 -6.19 34.50
C GLU A 12 1.38 -5.82 35.45
N GLU A 13 1.44 -6.47 36.61
CA GLU A 13 2.65 -6.50 37.41
C GLU A 13 3.06 -7.94 37.73
N GLN A 14 3.92 -8.49 36.89
CA GLN A 14 5.03 -9.32 37.36
C GLN A 14 6.23 -9.06 36.45
N LYS A 15 7.03 -8.07 36.85
CA LYS A 15 8.34 -7.80 36.27
C LYS A 15 9.23 -9.00 36.57
N GLY A 16 9.27 -9.97 35.65
CA GLY A 16 10.16 -11.12 35.73
C GLY A 16 11.60 -10.64 35.88
N VAL A 17 12.21 -10.95 37.02
CA VAL A 17 13.64 -10.68 37.25
C VAL A 17 14.41 -11.58 36.30
N ILE A 18 15.08 -10.98 35.31
CA ILE A 18 16.00 -11.70 34.43
C ILE A 18 17.17 -12.17 35.31
N PRO A 19 17.43 -13.49 35.44
CA PRO A 19 18.54 -13.95 36.27
C PRO A 19 19.87 -13.46 35.70
N GLU A 20 20.76 -12.97 36.56
CA GLU A 20 22.10 -12.54 36.12
C GLU A 20 22.85 -13.72 35.47
N PRO A 21 23.39 -13.54 34.25
CA PRO A 21 24.15 -14.59 33.61
C PRO A 21 25.44 -14.86 34.39
N ASN A 22 25.72 -16.14 34.65
CA ASN A 22 26.97 -16.57 35.27
C ASN A 22 28.16 -16.06 34.44
N ARG A 23 28.96 -15.14 35.03
CA ARG A 23 30.07 -14.39 34.39
C ARG A 23 31.26 -15.22 33.87
N GLY A 24 31.10 -16.54 33.76
CA GLY A 24 32.12 -17.47 33.27
C GLY A 24 31.84 -18.10 31.90
N ASN A 25 30.65 -17.93 31.32
CA ASN A 25 30.27 -18.59 30.07
C ASN A 25 30.16 -17.62 28.88
N LYS A 26 30.40 -18.14 27.67
CA LYS A 26 30.35 -17.42 26.38
C LYS A 26 29.04 -16.62 26.15
N VAL A 27 27.96 -17.02 26.83
CA VAL A 27 26.66 -16.32 26.82
C VAL A 27 26.75 -14.93 27.48
N ALA A 28 27.57 -14.77 28.53
CA ALA A 28 27.76 -13.48 29.19
C ALA A 28 28.48 -12.46 28.29
N VAL A 29 29.43 -12.94 27.47
CA VAL A 29 30.16 -12.10 26.51
C VAL A 29 29.24 -11.56 25.42
N VAL A 30 28.34 -12.41 24.91
CA VAL A 30 27.35 -12.00 23.90
C VAL A 30 26.34 -11.02 24.49
N PHE A 31 25.91 -11.24 25.74
CA PHE A 31 25.00 -10.34 26.44
C PHE A 31 25.62 -8.94 26.65
N ASP A 32 26.88 -8.88 27.10
CA ASP A 32 27.59 -7.62 27.30
C ASP A 32 27.84 -6.86 25.98
N GLU A 33 28.15 -7.57 24.89
CA GLU A 33 28.36 -6.96 23.58
C GLU A 33 27.06 -6.43 22.96
N LEU A 34 25.95 -7.16 23.12
CA LEU A 34 24.62 -6.70 22.68
C LEU A 34 24.21 -5.44 23.46
N HIS A 35 24.47 -5.38 24.76
CA HIS A 35 24.14 -4.22 25.59
C HIS A 35 25.06 -3.01 25.35
N LYS A 36 26.29 -3.21 24.86
CA LYS A 36 27.18 -2.13 24.42
C LYS A 36 26.82 -1.55 23.06
N SER A 37 26.28 -2.37 22.16
CA SER A 37 25.99 -1.99 20.76
C SER A 37 24.62 -1.38 20.54
N VAL A 38 23.70 -1.48 21.51
CA VAL A 38 22.44 -0.72 21.48
C VAL A 38 22.75 0.75 21.81
N THR A 39 22.92 1.55 20.78
CA THR A 39 22.84 3.01 20.90
C THR A 39 21.51 3.33 21.57
N LYS A 40 21.57 3.88 22.79
CA LYS A 40 20.39 4.38 23.50
C LYS A 40 19.79 5.49 22.64
N SER A 41 18.79 5.15 21.84
CA SER A 41 17.89 6.14 21.25
C SER A 41 17.40 7.02 22.40
N SER A 42 17.69 8.32 22.33
CA SER A 42 17.41 9.27 23.42
C SER A 42 15.92 9.50 23.66
N VAL A 43 15.08 8.94 22.80
CA VAL A 43 13.62 9.06 22.87
C VAL A 43 13.04 7.66 23.04
N PRO A 44 12.26 7.39 24.11
CA PRO A 44 11.57 6.12 24.24
C PRO A 44 10.65 5.94 23.04
N VAL A 45 10.68 4.75 22.43
CA VAL A 45 9.95 4.41 21.20
C VAL A 45 8.46 4.79 21.27
N CYS A 46 7.85 4.77 22.47
CA CYS A 46 6.47 5.23 22.68
C CYS A 46 6.24 6.74 22.48
N GLN A 47 7.22 7.60 22.76
CA GLN A 47 7.10 9.06 22.55
C GLN A 47 7.21 9.45 21.08
N LEU A 48 7.85 8.63 20.23
CA LEU A 48 7.82 8.82 18.78
C LEU A 48 6.40 8.66 18.19
N ARG A 49 5.55 7.84 18.83
CA ARG A 49 4.15 7.62 18.39
C ARG A 49 3.28 8.87 18.55
N ALA A 50 3.50 9.65 19.61
CA ALA A 50 2.71 10.85 19.91
C ALA A 50 2.94 11.98 18.89
N ASN A 51 4.15 12.07 18.32
CA ASN A 51 4.45 13.02 17.24
C ASN A 51 3.98 12.52 15.86
N TYR A 52 3.74 11.21 15.69
CA TYR A 52 3.21 10.64 14.45
C TYR A 52 1.68 10.77 14.33
N SER A 53 0.97 10.85 15.46
CA SER A 53 -0.49 10.97 15.48
C SER A 53 -1.01 12.32 14.99
N ASN A 54 -0.18 13.37 15.03
CA ASN A 54 -0.53 14.71 14.58
C ASN A 54 0.44 15.16 13.47
N SER A 55 0.48 14.41 12.38
CA SER A 55 1.18 14.86 11.18
C SER A 55 0.49 16.12 10.63
N ASN A 56 1.25 17.21 10.45
CA ASN A 56 0.77 18.40 9.75
C ASN A 56 0.57 18.05 8.27
N ALA A 57 -0.63 17.65 7.90
CA ALA A 57 -1.06 17.40 6.54
C ALA A 57 -2.14 18.40 6.16
N ASP A 58 -2.15 18.84 4.90
CA ASP A 58 -3.19 19.76 4.40
C ASP A 58 -4.58 19.12 4.44
N VAL A 59 -4.65 17.79 4.30
CA VAL A 59 -5.88 17.00 4.37
C VAL A 59 -5.70 15.84 5.33
N GLN A 60 -6.48 15.86 6.41
CA GLN A 60 -6.59 14.75 7.35
C GLN A 60 -7.97 14.10 7.12
N MET A 61 -7.99 12.78 6.87
CA MET A 61 -9.21 12.10 6.43
C MET A 61 -10.30 11.98 7.51
N LEU A 62 -9.94 11.89 8.79
CA LEU A 62 -10.90 11.86 9.90
C LEU A 62 -11.64 13.19 10.05
N ASP A 63 -10.90 14.30 10.01
CA ASP A 63 -11.42 15.67 10.03
C ASP A 63 -12.31 15.92 8.80
N LEU A 64 -11.91 15.39 7.64
CA LEU A 64 -12.70 15.49 6.41
C LEU A 64 -14.02 14.69 6.50
N TYR A 65 -14.02 13.54 7.17
CA TYR A 65 -15.25 12.77 7.42
C TYR A 65 -16.26 13.54 8.28
N ASP A 66 -15.81 14.36 9.22
CA ASP A 66 -16.69 15.18 10.05
C ASP A 66 -17.33 16.35 9.27
N VAL A 67 -16.74 16.74 8.14
CA VAL A 67 -17.19 17.87 7.31
C VAL A 67 -18.06 17.41 6.12
N LEU A 68 -17.82 16.23 5.57
CA LEU A 68 -18.56 15.72 4.43
C LEU A 68 -20.02 15.38 4.77
N SER A 69 -20.96 15.76 3.91
CA SER A 69 -22.39 15.42 4.07
C SER A 69 -22.74 14.00 3.59
N PHE A 70 -21.89 13.40 2.76
CA PHE A 70 -22.10 12.07 2.16
C PHE A 70 -23.41 11.91 1.38
N ASP A 71 -23.96 13.02 0.87
CA ASP A 71 -25.12 12.99 0.01
C ASP A 71 -24.81 12.22 -1.28
N ASN A 72 -25.81 11.53 -1.84
CA ASN A 72 -25.70 10.78 -3.10
C ASN A 72 -26.63 11.36 -4.19
N PRO A 73 -26.44 12.63 -4.60
CA PRO A 73 -27.21 13.22 -5.70
C PRO A 73 -26.79 12.63 -7.05
N ASP A 74 -27.69 12.66 -8.05
CA ASP A 74 -27.36 12.26 -9.42
C ASP A 74 -26.60 13.38 -10.14
N GLY A 75 -25.31 13.16 -10.44
CA GLY A 75 -24.44 14.09 -11.15
C GLY A 75 -24.60 14.13 -12.69
N GLY A 76 -25.55 13.38 -13.25
CA GLY A 76 -25.79 13.34 -14.70
C GLY A 76 -24.97 12.24 -15.39
N ALA A 77 -24.14 12.60 -16.38
CA ALA A 77 -23.30 11.64 -17.08
C ALA A 77 -22.22 11.04 -16.15
N TRP A 78 -21.62 11.87 -15.30
CA TRP A 78 -20.80 11.44 -14.18
C TRP A 78 -21.66 11.31 -12.92
N LYS A 79 -22.12 10.09 -12.63
CA LYS A 79 -23.18 9.84 -11.65
C LYS A 79 -22.89 10.31 -10.22
N GLN A 80 -21.63 10.28 -9.80
CA GLN A 80 -21.20 10.65 -8.45
C GLN A 80 -20.42 11.97 -8.43
N GLY A 81 -20.54 12.79 -9.47
CA GLY A 81 -19.85 14.06 -9.57
C GLY A 81 -20.77 15.15 -10.11
N TRP A 82 -20.25 15.95 -11.02
CA TRP A 82 -20.94 17.08 -11.61
C TRP A 82 -20.52 17.28 -13.07
N ASP A 83 -21.20 18.18 -13.77
CA ASP A 83 -20.85 18.52 -15.16
C ASP A 83 -19.53 19.31 -15.21
N VAL A 84 -18.52 18.74 -15.86
CA VAL A 84 -17.16 19.30 -15.89
C VAL A 84 -17.03 20.23 -17.10
N THR A 85 -17.01 21.53 -16.83
CA THR A 85 -16.78 22.56 -17.85
C THR A 85 -15.33 23.04 -17.83
N TYR A 86 -14.73 23.22 -18.99
CA TYR A 86 -13.39 23.80 -19.13
C TYR A 86 -13.38 24.94 -20.16
N ASP A 87 -12.49 25.90 -19.93
CA ASP A 87 -12.31 27.06 -20.80
C ASP A 87 -11.35 26.71 -21.94
N LYS A 88 -11.88 26.69 -23.17
CA LYS A 88 -11.12 26.29 -24.36
C LYS A 88 -10.00 27.28 -24.69
N ASP A 89 -10.22 28.57 -24.42
CA ASP A 89 -9.25 29.61 -24.74
C ASP A 89 -8.04 29.50 -23.80
N LYS A 90 -8.30 29.28 -22.50
CA LYS A 90 -7.23 29.05 -21.51
C LYS A 90 -6.43 27.78 -21.78
N VAL A 91 -7.09 26.69 -22.18
CA VAL A 91 -6.39 25.44 -22.51
C VAL A 91 -5.54 25.59 -23.76
N ALA A 92 -5.94 26.45 -24.71
CA ALA A 92 -5.14 26.74 -25.90
C ALA A 92 -3.94 27.65 -25.61
N GLU A 93 -4.03 28.54 -24.62
CA GLU A 93 -2.94 29.41 -24.17
C GLU A 93 -1.89 28.68 -23.31
N GLU A 94 -2.30 27.64 -22.58
CA GLU A 94 -1.42 26.85 -21.74
C GLU A 94 -0.49 25.90 -22.54
N LYS A 95 0.50 25.33 -21.85
CA LYS A 95 1.39 24.33 -22.44
C LYS A 95 0.57 23.13 -22.93
N THR A 96 0.97 22.56 -24.06
CA THR A 96 0.35 21.35 -24.64
C THR A 96 0.10 20.29 -23.59
N LEU A 97 -1.16 19.87 -23.43
CA LEU A 97 -1.53 18.78 -22.52
C LEU A 97 -0.88 17.48 -23.00
N GLN A 98 0.00 16.91 -22.19
CA GLN A 98 0.58 15.60 -22.46
C GLN A 98 -0.42 14.51 -22.06
N VAL A 99 -0.96 13.81 -23.05
CA VAL A 99 -1.86 12.66 -22.81
C VAL A 99 -1.05 11.37 -22.92
N ILE A 100 -0.99 10.61 -21.82
CA ILE A 100 -0.37 9.29 -21.78
C ILE A 100 -1.49 8.27 -21.68
N VAL A 101 -1.68 7.48 -22.74
CA VAL A 101 -2.62 6.36 -22.72
C VAL A 101 -1.90 5.14 -22.14
N LEU A 102 -2.43 4.59 -21.06
CA LEU A 102 -1.91 3.39 -20.40
C LEU A 102 -2.86 2.22 -20.67
N PRO A 103 -2.55 1.34 -21.63
CA PRO A 103 -3.28 0.08 -21.73
C PRO A 103 -3.15 -0.68 -20.41
N HIS A 104 -4.13 -1.50 -20.03
CA HIS A 104 -4.01 -2.41 -18.90
C HIS A 104 -5.02 -3.55 -19.04
N SER A 105 -4.75 -4.68 -18.38
CA SER A 105 -5.70 -5.77 -18.21
C SER A 105 -5.72 -6.17 -16.74
N HIS A 106 -6.90 -6.13 -16.12
CA HIS A 106 -7.09 -6.63 -14.77
C HIS A 106 -7.23 -8.17 -14.83
N CYS A 107 -6.39 -8.89 -14.08
CA CYS A 107 -6.39 -10.34 -14.04
C CYS A 107 -6.53 -10.79 -12.59
N ASP A 108 -7.75 -11.10 -12.18
CA ASP A 108 -8.05 -11.60 -10.84
C ASP A 108 -7.46 -12.99 -10.62
N PRO A 109 -6.64 -13.20 -9.58
CA PRO A 109 -6.06 -14.50 -9.24
C PRO A 109 -7.07 -15.38 -8.47
N GLY A 110 -8.28 -15.50 -9.00
CA GLY A 110 -9.41 -16.16 -8.37
C GLY A 110 -10.51 -15.17 -7.95
N TRP A 111 -11.67 -15.27 -8.60
CA TRP A 111 -12.88 -14.51 -8.29
C TRP A 111 -14.11 -15.37 -8.61
N ILE A 112 -14.62 -15.29 -9.84
CA ILE A 112 -15.72 -16.17 -10.31
C ILE A 112 -15.18 -17.54 -10.71
N LYS A 113 -13.96 -17.59 -11.25
CA LYS A 113 -13.22 -18.82 -11.56
C LYS A 113 -12.03 -18.98 -10.63
N THR A 114 -11.48 -20.18 -10.60
CA THR A 114 -10.22 -20.45 -9.91
C THR A 114 -9.04 -19.80 -10.66
N PHE A 115 -7.90 -19.66 -9.97
CA PHE A 115 -6.66 -19.17 -10.56
C PHE A 115 -6.27 -19.93 -11.83
N GLU A 116 -6.30 -21.26 -11.79
CA GLU A 116 -5.86 -22.13 -12.90
C GLU A 116 -6.78 -22.01 -14.12
N GLU A 117 -8.08 -21.91 -13.88
CA GLU A 117 -9.06 -21.69 -14.95
C GLU A 117 -8.88 -20.33 -15.62
N TYR A 118 -8.61 -19.27 -14.86
CA TYR A 118 -8.26 -17.97 -15.42
C TYR A 118 -6.96 -18.02 -16.20
N TYR A 119 -5.94 -18.70 -15.67
CA TYR A 119 -4.65 -18.85 -16.34
C TYR A 119 -4.79 -19.49 -17.72
N HIS A 120 -5.36 -20.69 -17.77
CA HIS A 120 -5.48 -21.46 -19.00
C HIS A 120 -6.45 -20.85 -20.01
N SER A 121 -7.53 -20.21 -19.56
CA SER A 121 -8.53 -19.66 -20.48
C SER A 121 -8.19 -18.25 -20.98
N GLN A 122 -7.53 -17.42 -20.16
CA GLN A 122 -7.43 -15.98 -20.41
C GLN A 122 -6.03 -15.44 -20.16
N THR A 123 -5.51 -15.54 -18.94
CA THR A 123 -4.30 -14.80 -18.53
C THR A 123 -3.07 -15.18 -19.35
N ARG A 124 -2.89 -16.46 -19.67
CA ARG A 124 -1.82 -16.91 -20.55
C ARG A 124 -1.88 -16.23 -21.92
N ASN A 125 -3.04 -16.26 -22.57
CA ASN A 125 -3.22 -15.67 -23.90
C ASN A 125 -3.00 -14.15 -23.89
N ILE A 126 -3.42 -13.47 -22.82
CA ILE A 126 -3.19 -12.03 -22.64
C ILE A 126 -1.69 -11.74 -22.56
N LEU A 127 -0.94 -12.51 -21.76
CA LEU A 127 0.51 -12.35 -21.62
C LEU A 127 1.27 -12.70 -22.91
N ASP A 128 0.87 -13.76 -23.61
CA ASP A 128 1.44 -14.15 -24.90
C ASP A 128 1.23 -13.05 -25.95
N GLY A 129 0.01 -12.49 -25.99
CA GLY A 129 -0.32 -11.35 -26.85
C GLY A 129 0.52 -10.12 -26.52
N MET A 130 0.68 -9.80 -25.23
CA MET A 130 1.56 -8.71 -24.79
C MET A 130 3.00 -8.95 -25.24
N MET A 131 3.56 -10.14 -25.00
CA MET A 131 4.94 -10.46 -25.39
C MET A 131 5.17 -10.29 -26.89
N LYS A 132 4.20 -10.75 -27.70
CA LYS A 132 4.26 -10.62 -29.16
C LYS A 132 4.21 -9.16 -29.60
N HIS A 133 3.21 -8.41 -29.15
CA HIS A 133 2.98 -7.05 -29.63
C HIS A 133 3.95 -6.02 -29.06
N LEU A 134 4.43 -6.22 -27.83
CA LEU A 134 5.48 -5.37 -27.25
C LEU A 134 6.84 -5.59 -27.92
N GLY A 135 7.13 -6.80 -28.41
CA GLY A 135 8.36 -7.09 -29.16
C GLY A 135 8.36 -6.53 -30.58
N GLU A 136 7.18 -6.42 -31.20
CA GLU A 136 7.00 -5.86 -32.55
C GLU A 136 6.99 -4.32 -32.54
N GLU A 137 6.49 -3.70 -31.47
CA GLU A 137 6.42 -2.24 -31.33
C GLU A 137 7.43 -1.71 -30.30
N GLN A 138 8.63 -1.40 -30.78
CA GLN A 138 9.76 -0.87 -29.99
C GLN A 138 9.41 0.38 -29.14
N GLN A 139 8.37 1.14 -29.52
CA GLN A 139 7.90 2.33 -28.82
C GLN A 139 7.07 2.02 -27.55
N ILE A 140 6.41 0.85 -27.48
CA ILE A 140 5.58 0.49 -26.32
C ILE A 140 6.45 -0.13 -25.22
N ALA A 141 7.45 -0.92 -25.56
CA ALA A 141 8.30 -1.63 -24.61
C ALA A 141 9.06 -0.70 -23.63
N GLU A 142 9.42 0.52 -24.04
CA GLU A 142 10.24 1.44 -23.22
C GLU A 142 9.48 2.08 -22.03
N ARG A 143 8.13 2.02 -22.00
CA ARG A 143 7.30 2.80 -21.06
C ARG A 143 6.73 2.01 -19.89
N TRP A 144 6.80 0.67 -19.89
CA TRP A 144 6.04 -0.15 -18.94
C TRP A 144 6.83 -0.56 -17.68
N PRO A 145 6.25 -0.40 -16.47
CA PRO A 145 6.85 -0.92 -15.24
C PRO A 145 6.46 -2.40 -15.07
N THR A 146 7.29 -3.30 -15.59
CA THR A 146 7.20 -4.75 -15.34
C THR A 146 7.61 -5.08 -13.91
N ARG A 147 6.62 -5.33 -13.03
CA ARG A 147 6.84 -5.99 -11.73
C ARG A 147 5.81 -7.06 -11.34
N ASN A 148 4.93 -7.48 -12.24
CA ASN A 148 3.93 -8.52 -11.93
C ASN A 148 3.90 -9.72 -12.91
N CYS A 149 4.80 -9.76 -13.90
CA CYS A 149 4.86 -10.86 -14.86
C CYS A 149 5.74 -12.03 -14.40
N ASP A 150 6.59 -11.83 -13.38
CA ASP A 150 7.66 -12.76 -13.01
C ASP A 150 7.15 -14.13 -12.53
N ARG A 151 5.88 -14.23 -12.10
CA ARG A 151 5.29 -15.51 -11.70
C ARG A 151 4.79 -16.36 -12.87
N TRP A 152 4.43 -15.73 -13.99
CA TRP A 152 3.84 -16.42 -15.14
C TRP A 152 4.88 -16.90 -16.16
N LEU A 153 6.11 -16.37 -16.10
CA LEU A 153 7.22 -16.73 -16.97
C LEU A 153 8.01 -17.96 -16.49
N GLY A 154 7.50 -18.68 -15.48
CA GLY A 154 8.20 -19.78 -14.81
C GLY A 154 8.06 -21.17 -15.45
N ASP A 155 7.29 -21.31 -16.53
CA ASP A 155 6.83 -22.61 -17.05
C ASP A 155 7.52 -23.07 -18.36
N ASP A 156 8.56 -22.35 -18.82
CA ASP A 156 9.38 -22.75 -19.98
C ASP A 156 10.77 -23.27 -19.55
N ARG A 157 10.82 -24.44 -18.91
CA ARG A 157 12.06 -25.25 -18.80
C ARG A 157 11.83 -26.74 -18.93
#